data_AF-A0A7S3SM45-F1
#
_entry.id   AF-A0A7S3SM45-F1
#
_cell.length_a   1.000
_cell.length_b   1.000
_cell.length_c   1.000
_cell.angle_alpha   90.00
_cell.angle_beta   90.00
_cell.angle_gamma   90.00
#
_symmetry.space_group_name_H-M   'P 1'
#
loop_
_entity.id
_entity.type
_entity.pdbx_description
1 polymer ?
#
loop_
_entity_poly.entity_id
_entity_poly.type
_entity_poly.pdbx_seq_one_letter_code
_entity_poly.pdbx_strand_id
1 'polypeptide(L)'
;PDDAFSTVPYIKGMALFCYLESLVGGEERFQPFIRAYFEKFAGLTVTSEKFRDYFLEFFAAKAKDDTVVAEALSGPIAALDWEKLFKTPGMPDYLPKVNAAPLEEAQALAARWAKAGADEAALSGFGADDIKGW
;
A
#
# COMPACT_ATOMS: atom_id res chain seq x y z
N PRO A 1 -22.87 -8.30 -7.45
CA PRO A 1 -21.97 -7.15 -7.16
C PRO A 1 -21.88 -6.89 -5.66
N ASP A 2 -23.04 -6.84 -5.00
CA ASP A 2 -23.12 -6.50 -3.58
C ASP A 2 -22.41 -7.52 -2.67
N ASP A 3 -22.54 -8.80 -2.97
CA ASP A 3 -21.86 -9.90 -2.26
C ASP A 3 -20.32 -9.89 -2.41
N ALA A 4 -19.79 -9.08 -3.36
CA ALA A 4 -18.36 -8.93 -3.57
C ALA A 4 -17.80 -7.64 -2.92
N PHE A 5 -18.65 -6.75 -2.38
CA PHE A 5 -18.19 -5.59 -1.64
C PHE A 5 -17.53 -6.01 -0.34
N SER A 6 -16.28 -5.60 -0.17
CA SER A 6 -15.48 -5.89 1.00
C SER A 6 -14.31 -4.92 1.09
N THR A 7 -13.49 -5.06 2.12
CA THR A 7 -12.22 -4.32 2.25
C THR A 7 -11.14 -4.81 1.29
N VAL A 8 -11.31 -5.98 0.66
CA VAL A 8 -10.31 -6.60 -0.22
C VAL A 8 -9.87 -5.69 -1.37
N PRO A 9 -10.76 -5.13 -2.23
CA PRO A 9 -10.34 -4.26 -3.32
C PRO A 9 -9.62 -2.99 -2.85
N TYR A 10 -9.94 -2.50 -1.65
CA TYR A 10 -9.30 -1.31 -1.09
C TYR A 10 -7.91 -1.62 -0.52
N ILE A 11 -7.82 -2.57 0.41
CA ILE A 11 -6.57 -2.86 1.12
C ILE A 11 -5.58 -3.61 0.22
N LYS A 12 -6.03 -4.64 -0.49
CA LYS A 12 -5.15 -5.41 -1.38
C LYS A 12 -4.78 -4.60 -2.63
N GLY A 13 -5.71 -3.80 -3.14
CA GLY A 13 -5.45 -2.86 -4.24
C GLY A 13 -4.38 -1.83 -3.86
N MET A 14 -4.57 -1.12 -2.75
CA MET A 14 -3.57 -0.18 -2.22
C MET A 14 -2.21 -0.85 -2.01
N ALA A 15 -2.17 -2.03 -1.37
CA ALA A 15 -0.92 -2.75 -1.13
C ALA A 15 -0.19 -3.09 -2.44
N LEU A 16 -0.92 -3.47 -3.50
CA LEU A 16 -0.34 -3.71 -4.82
C LEU A 16 0.27 -2.42 -5.40
N PHE A 17 -0.42 -1.28 -5.33
CA PHE A 17 0.11 -0.02 -5.84
C PHE A 17 1.37 0.42 -5.09
N CYS A 18 1.38 0.36 -3.75
CA CYS A 18 2.57 0.68 -2.96
C CYS A 18 3.73 -0.29 -3.25
N TYR A 19 3.42 -1.57 -3.49
CA TYR A 19 4.44 -2.54 -3.86
C TYR A 19 5.06 -2.20 -5.21
N LEU A 20 4.26 -1.97 -6.25
CA LEU A 20 4.74 -1.58 -7.59
C LEU A 20 5.54 -0.26 -7.55
N GLU A 21 5.08 0.72 -6.78
CA GLU A 21 5.82 1.97 -6.52
C GLU A 21 7.20 1.68 -5.92
N SER A 22 7.27 0.82 -4.91
CA SER A 22 8.55 0.45 -4.29
C SER A 22 9.51 -0.22 -5.26
N LEU A 23 8.99 -1.04 -6.19
CA LEU A 23 9.80 -1.76 -7.18
C LEU A 23 10.42 -0.81 -8.20
N VAL A 24 9.69 0.22 -8.62
CA VAL A 24 10.20 1.19 -9.60
C VAL A 24 11.09 2.26 -8.98
N GLY A 25 11.33 2.23 -7.66
CA GLY A 25 12.20 3.20 -6.99
C GLY A 25 11.49 4.43 -6.42
N GLY A 26 10.21 4.30 -6.07
CA GLY A 26 9.47 5.25 -5.25
C GLY A 26 8.60 6.26 -6.01
N GLU A 27 7.95 7.13 -5.24
CA GLU A 27 6.94 8.08 -5.68
C GLU A 27 7.36 8.92 -6.89
N GLU A 28 8.61 9.43 -6.92
CA GLU A 28 9.11 10.30 -7.98
C GLU A 28 9.00 9.67 -9.38
N ARG A 29 9.12 8.34 -9.47
CA ARG A 29 9.03 7.57 -10.72
C ARG A 29 7.62 7.05 -10.97
N PHE A 30 6.86 6.78 -9.90
CA PHE A 30 5.52 6.23 -9.99
C PHE A 30 4.43 7.28 -10.26
N GLN A 31 4.56 8.50 -9.72
CA GLN A 31 3.62 9.60 -9.97
C GLN A 31 3.46 9.97 -11.46
N PRO A 32 4.53 10.06 -12.26
CA PRO A 32 4.42 10.24 -13.72
C PRO A 32 3.63 9.13 -14.41
N PHE A 33 3.80 7.87 -13.98
CA PHE A 33 3.02 6.74 -14.49
C PHE A 33 1.53 6.90 -14.18
N ILE A 34 1.17 7.28 -12.96
CA ILE A 34 -0.22 7.49 -12.56
C ILE A 34 -0.89 8.56 -13.43
N ARG A 35 -0.21 9.70 -13.67
CA ARG A 35 -0.72 10.75 -14.55
C ARG A 35 -0.93 10.23 -15.98
N ALA A 36 0.08 9.58 -16.53
CA ALA A 36 0.02 9.06 -17.90
C ALA A 36 -1.04 7.94 -18.05
N TYR A 37 -1.28 7.14 -17.02
CA TYR A 37 -2.34 6.12 -16.98
C TYR A 37 -3.72 6.76 -17.10
N PHE A 38 -4.00 7.79 -16.29
CA PHE A 38 -5.29 8.49 -16.36
C PHE A 38 -5.48 9.23 -17.69
N GLU A 39 -4.41 9.82 -18.26
CA GLU A 39 -4.46 10.44 -19.58
C GLU A 39 -4.74 9.40 -20.69
N LYS A 40 -4.04 8.26 -20.68
CA LYS A 40 -4.19 7.21 -21.70
C LYS A 40 -5.58 6.58 -21.70
N PHE A 41 -6.18 6.41 -20.52
CA PHE A 41 -7.45 5.72 -20.36
C PHE A 41 -8.64 6.62 -20.05
N ALA A 42 -8.48 7.93 -20.16
CA ALA A 42 -9.56 8.90 -19.97
C ALA A 42 -10.78 8.55 -20.85
N GLY A 43 -11.95 8.38 -20.22
CA GLY A 43 -13.20 8.05 -20.92
C GLY A 43 -13.30 6.60 -21.41
N LEU A 44 -12.37 5.72 -21.05
CA LEU A 44 -12.34 4.32 -21.47
C LEU A 44 -12.63 3.35 -20.31
N THR A 45 -13.02 2.12 -20.66
CA THR A 45 -13.06 0.99 -19.71
C THR A 45 -11.75 0.21 -19.75
N VAL A 46 -11.21 -0.08 -18.56
CA VAL A 46 -9.89 -0.71 -18.38
C VAL A 46 -10.04 -2.00 -17.59
N THR A 47 -9.28 -3.03 -17.97
CA THR A 47 -9.17 -4.29 -17.22
C THR A 47 -7.83 -4.32 -16.48
N SER A 48 -7.69 -5.20 -15.48
CA SER A 48 -6.44 -5.38 -14.73
C SER A 48 -5.26 -5.73 -15.65
N GLU A 49 -5.50 -6.48 -16.73
CA GLU A 49 -4.50 -6.82 -17.73
C GLU A 49 -4.06 -5.60 -18.53
N LYS A 50 -5.00 -4.73 -18.94
CA LYS A 50 -4.66 -3.46 -19.61
C LYS A 50 -3.84 -2.54 -18.71
N PHE A 51 -4.14 -2.52 -17.41
CA PHE A 51 -3.32 -1.81 -16.42
C PHE A 51 -1.89 -2.37 -16.38
N ARG A 52 -1.74 -3.69 -16.22
CA ARG A 52 -0.42 -4.37 -16.22
C ARG A 52 0.37 -4.06 -17.48
N ASP A 53 -0.25 -4.24 -18.64
CA ASP A 53 0.42 -4.08 -19.92
C ASP A 53 0.90 -2.64 -20.10
N TYR A 54 0.09 -1.66 -19.70
CA TYR A 54 0.52 -0.27 -19.74
C TYR A 54 1.59 0.08 -18.70
N PHE A 55 1.53 -0.50 -17.49
CA PHE A 55 2.61 -0.36 -16.51
C PHE A 55 3.94 -0.84 -17.08
N LEU A 56 3.97 -2.03 -17.69
CA LEU A 56 5.19 -2.58 -18.32
C LEU A 56 5.65 -1.71 -19.51
N GLU A 57 4.73 -1.27 -20.37
CA GLU A 57 5.01 -0.38 -21.51
C GLU A 57 5.64 0.95 -21.06
N PHE A 58 5.03 1.60 -20.07
CA PHE A 58 5.47 2.90 -19.57
C PHE A 58 6.88 2.82 -18.97
N PHE A 59 7.10 1.84 -18.09
CA PHE A 59 8.41 1.71 -17.44
C PHE A 59 9.47 1.19 -18.41
N ALA A 60 9.13 0.37 -19.42
CA ALA A 60 10.08 -0.01 -20.47
C ALA A 60 10.58 1.19 -21.29
N ALA A 61 9.74 2.20 -21.49
CA ALA A 61 10.16 3.45 -22.10
C ALA A 61 11.11 4.23 -21.16
N LYS A 62 10.80 4.29 -19.86
CA LYS A 62 11.62 4.96 -18.82
C LYS A 62 12.95 4.28 -18.52
N ALA A 63 13.06 2.98 -18.73
CA ALA A 63 14.32 2.25 -18.54
C ALA A 63 15.44 2.69 -19.50
N LYS A 64 15.12 3.44 -20.57
CA LYS A 64 16.11 3.98 -21.50
C LYS A 64 16.94 5.10 -20.89
N ASP A 65 16.36 5.84 -19.95
CA ASP A 65 16.93 7.02 -19.31
C ASP A 65 17.06 6.91 -17.78
N ASP A 66 16.49 5.88 -17.16
CA ASP A 66 16.57 5.63 -15.71
C ASP A 66 17.10 4.22 -15.40
N THR A 67 18.32 4.15 -14.85
CA THR A 67 18.98 2.88 -14.53
C THR A 67 18.28 2.12 -13.41
N VAL A 68 17.65 2.80 -12.45
CA VAL A 68 16.89 2.15 -11.36
C VAL A 68 15.68 1.43 -11.95
N VAL A 69 14.99 2.06 -12.90
CA VAL A 69 13.86 1.43 -13.61
C VAL A 69 14.34 0.28 -14.49
N ALA A 70 15.48 0.40 -15.16
CA ALA A 70 16.06 -0.67 -15.97
C ALA A 70 16.39 -1.93 -15.14
N GLU A 71 16.99 -1.73 -13.95
CA GLU A 71 17.25 -2.80 -12.99
C GLU A 71 15.95 -3.40 -12.45
N ALA A 72 14.95 -2.57 -12.13
CA ALA A 72 13.65 -3.02 -11.67
C ALA A 72 12.94 -3.91 -12.71
N LEU A 73 12.96 -3.51 -13.98
CA LEU A 73 12.33 -4.27 -15.08
C LEU A 73 13.02 -5.60 -15.35
N SER A 74 14.35 -5.62 -15.35
CA SER A 74 15.12 -6.83 -15.63
C SER A 74 15.24 -7.78 -14.43
N GLY A 75 14.94 -7.30 -13.22
CA GLY A 75 14.93 -8.07 -11.99
C GLY A 75 13.54 -8.24 -11.39
N PRO A 76 13.18 -7.47 -10.35
CA PRO A 76 11.99 -7.74 -9.54
C PRO A 76 10.67 -7.69 -10.32
N ILE A 77 10.51 -6.78 -11.31
CA ILE A 77 9.28 -6.69 -12.11
C ILE A 77 9.16 -7.87 -13.08
N ALA A 78 10.27 -8.31 -13.70
CA ALA A 78 10.27 -9.50 -14.55
C ALA A 78 9.91 -10.79 -13.78
N ALA A 79 10.22 -10.83 -12.48
CA ALA A 79 9.90 -11.95 -11.61
C ALA A 79 8.46 -11.94 -11.04
N LEU A 80 7.66 -10.90 -11.32
CA LEU A 80 6.30 -10.79 -10.79
C LEU A 80 5.37 -11.87 -11.37
N ASP A 81 4.73 -12.59 -10.47
CA ASP A 81 3.59 -13.46 -10.79
C ASP A 81 2.29 -12.64 -10.79
N TRP A 82 1.97 -12.04 -11.93
CA TRP A 82 0.76 -11.22 -12.10
C TRP A 82 -0.54 -11.98 -11.85
N GLU A 83 -0.57 -13.28 -12.13
CA GLU A 83 -1.74 -14.13 -11.84
C GLU A 83 -1.94 -14.27 -10.33
N LYS A 84 -0.85 -14.49 -9.58
CA LYS A 84 -0.90 -14.50 -8.12
C LYS A 84 -1.36 -13.15 -7.56
N LEU A 85 -0.81 -12.04 -8.06
CA LEU A 85 -1.16 -10.69 -7.61
C LEU A 85 -2.66 -10.39 -7.78
N PHE A 86 -3.23 -10.75 -8.94
CA PHE A 86 -4.61 -10.41 -9.27
C PHE A 86 -5.65 -11.41 -8.76
N LYS A 87 -5.33 -12.70 -8.67
CA LYS A 87 -6.36 -13.75 -8.53
C LYS A 87 -6.24 -14.62 -7.28
N THR A 88 -5.10 -14.64 -6.60
CA THR A 88 -4.94 -15.48 -5.41
C THR A 88 -5.66 -14.86 -4.21
N PRO A 89 -6.47 -15.61 -3.44
CA PRO A 89 -7.13 -15.09 -2.24
C PRO A 89 -6.17 -14.93 -1.06
N GLY A 90 -6.66 -14.29 0.01
CA GLY A 90 -5.88 -14.08 1.24
C GLY A 90 -5.03 -12.81 1.24
N MET A 91 -4.29 -12.64 2.33
CA MET A 91 -3.43 -11.46 2.53
C MET A 91 -2.22 -11.50 1.59
N PRO A 92 -1.85 -10.36 0.98
CA PRO A 92 -0.64 -10.28 0.17
C PRO A 92 0.61 -10.40 1.05
N ASP A 93 1.66 -11.00 0.49
CA ASP A 93 3.01 -11.10 1.06
C ASP A 93 3.84 -9.81 0.90
N TYR A 94 3.30 -8.82 0.20
CA TYR A 94 3.93 -7.55 -0.17
C TYR A 94 3.28 -6.32 0.50
N LEU A 95 2.90 -6.44 1.78
CA LEU A 95 2.33 -5.30 2.49
C LEU A 95 3.34 -4.13 2.59
N PRO A 96 2.91 -2.89 2.32
CA PRO A 96 3.79 -1.73 2.43
C PRO A 96 4.26 -1.57 3.88
N LYS A 97 5.52 -1.14 4.05
CA LYS A 97 6.02 -0.73 5.36
C LYS A 97 5.34 0.58 5.73
N VAL A 98 4.59 0.57 6.82
CA VAL A 98 3.93 1.76 7.37
C VAL A 98 4.63 2.17 8.66
N ASN A 99 4.65 3.47 8.94
CA ASN A 99 5.07 3.96 10.25
C ASN A 99 4.03 3.54 11.29
N ALA A 100 4.41 2.63 12.18
CA ALA A 100 3.52 2.08 13.21
C ALA A 100 3.54 2.88 14.53
N ALA A 101 4.36 3.93 14.66
CA ALA A 101 4.52 4.65 15.93
C ALA A 101 3.18 5.14 16.54
N PRO A 102 2.24 5.73 15.78
CA PRO A 102 0.95 6.13 16.36
C PRO A 102 0.12 4.94 16.85
N LEU A 103 0.22 3.79 16.19
CA LEU A 103 -0.46 2.56 16.62
C LEU A 103 0.17 2.01 17.91
N GLU A 104 1.51 2.02 17.99
CA GLU A 104 2.23 1.56 19.16
C GLU A 104 1.92 2.41 20.40
N GLU A 105 1.85 3.74 20.24
CA GLU A 105 1.42 4.66 21.30
C GLU A 105 -0.01 4.37 21.76
N ALA A 106 -0.94 4.17 20.81
CA ALA A 106 -2.32 3.82 21.11
C ALA A 106 -2.45 2.48 21.83
N GLN A 107 -1.71 1.46 21.38
CA GLN A 107 -1.67 0.13 22.01
C GLN A 107 -1.08 0.18 23.41
N ALA A 108 -0.02 0.97 23.62
CA ALA A 108 0.59 1.14 24.93
C ALA A 108 -0.39 1.78 25.93
N LEU A 109 -1.13 2.82 25.52
CA LEU A 109 -2.14 3.43 26.37
C LEU A 109 -3.31 2.46 26.64
N ALA A 110 -3.80 1.76 25.61
CA ALA A 110 -4.85 0.75 25.78
C ALA A 110 -4.44 -0.37 26.75
N ALA A 111 -3.19 -0.83 26.68
CA ALA A 111 -2.64 -1.82 27.61
C ALA A 111 -2.52 -1.29 29.04
N ARG A 112 -2.14 -0.01 29.23
CA ARG A 112 -2.14 0.64 30.54
C ARG A 112 -3.55 0.66 31.15
N TRP A 113 -4.56 1.06 30.38
CA TRP A 113 -5.96 1.07 30.83
C TRP A 113 -6.46 -0.33 31.18
N ALA A 114 -6.21 -1.32 30.30
CA ALA A 114 -6.60 -2.71 30.54
C ALA A 114 -5.96 -3.28 31.81
N LYS A 115 -4.70 -2.92 32.10
CA LYS A 115 -3.98 -3.34 33.31
C LYS A 115 -4.52 -2.68 34.58
N ALA A 116 -4.94 -1.42 34.51
CA ALA A 116 -5.52 -0.72 35.66
C ALA A 116 -6.86 -1.33 36.10
N GLY A 117 -7.68 -1.79 35.15
CA GLY A 117 -8.95 -2.45 35.45
C GLY A 117 -9.85 -1.55 36.30
N ALA A 118 -10.24 -2.02 37.50
CA ALA A 118 -11.06 -1.29 38.46
C ALA A 118 -10.27 -0.68 39.63
N ASP A 119 -8.93 -0.69 39.58
CA ASP A 119 -8.08 -0.11 40.62
C ASP A 119 -8.15 1.42 40.56
N GLU A 120 -8.90 2.02 41.48
CA GLU A 120 -9.09 3.48 41.57
C GLU A 120 -7.77 4.25 41.69
N ALA A 121 -6.78 3.70 42.39
CA ALA A 121 -5.48 4.35 42.53
C ALA A 121 -4.72 4.35 41.20
N ALA A 122 -4.75 3.24 40.46
CA ALA A 122 -4.16 3.17 39.12
C ALA A 122 -4.91 4.07 38.12
N LEU A 123 -6.24 4.16 38.23
CA LEU A 123 -7.09 5.00 37.38
C LEU A 123 -6.84 6.50 37.61
N SER A 124 -6.44 6.91 38.81
CA SER A 124 -6.09 8.30 39.11
C SER A 124 -4.85 8.81 38.35
N GLY A 125 -4.04 7.92 37.80
CA GLY A 125 -2.84 8.24 37.01
C GLY A 125 -3.10 8.53 35.52
N PHE A 126 -4.34 8.44 35.06
CA PHE A 126 -4.71 8.84 33.70
C PHE A 126 -5.23 10.27 33.64
N GLY A 127 -5.01 10.96 32.53
CA GLY A 127 -5.46 12.33 32.34
C GLY A 127 -5.60 12.71 30.87
N ALA A 128 -6.12 13.91 30.62
CA ALA A 128 -6.30 14.42 29.26
C ALA A 128 -4.98 14.53 28.47
N ASP A 129 -3.84 14.67 29.17
CA ASP A 129 -2.52 14.70 28.53
C ASP A 129 -2.11 13.36 27.90
N ASP A 130 -2.67 12.22 28.33
CA ASP A 130 -2.35 10.91 27.74
C ASP A 130 -2.76 10.79 26.26
N ILE A 131 -3.67 11.64 25.79
CA ILE A 131 -4.15 11.71 24.40
C ILE A 131 -3.82 13.03 23.72
N LYS A 132 -2.94 13.83 24.32
CA LYS A 132 -2.59 15.15 23.78
C LYS A 132 -1.74 15.00 22.52
N GLY A 133 -2.19 15.59 21.42
CA GLY A 133 -1.51 15.52 20.13
C GLY A 133 -1.86 14.29 19.30
N TRP A 134 -2.82 13.49 19.78
CA TRP A 134 -3.53 12.49 18.96
C TRP A 134 -4.58 13.17 18.07
#